data_AF-A0A3D3SU60-F1
#
_entry.id   AF-A0A3D3SU60-F1
#
_cell.length_a   1.000
_cell.length_b   1.000
_cell.length_c   1.000
_cell.angle_alpha   90.00
_cell.angle_beta   90.00
_cell.angle_gamma   90.00
#
_symmetry.space_group_name_H-M   'P 1'
#
loop_
_entity.id
_entity.type
_entity.pdbx_description
1 polymer ?
#
loop_
_entity_poly.entity_id
_entity_poly.type
_entity_poly.pdbx_seq_one_letter_code
_entity_poly.pdbx_strand_id
1 'polypeptide(L)'
;MAVLNRLQVEAEYEGQRIDNFLLRHFKGVPKTRIYRMLRTGEVRVDGARTRPEQRLLAGQWLRLPPVRVPEPQQVDSEERMGSAVVLVERIERVYEANGLLAVNKPVGLAVHGGSGISLGLVEAFRACGQWGSSLDLVHRLDRETSG
;
A
#
# COMPACT_ATOMS: atom_id res chain seq x y z
N MET A 1 18.22 6.62 -26.71
CA MET A 1 18.77 5.74 -25.67
C MET A 1 17.87 5.82 -24.45
N ALA A 2 17.27 4.72 -24.01
CA ALA A 2 16.40 4.73 -22.83
C ALA A 2 17.26 4.88 -21.57
N VAL A 3 17.00 5.91 -20.76
CA VAL A 3 17.67 6.12 -19.47
C VAL A 3 17.38 4.91 -18.58
N LEU A 4 18.44 4.18 -18.22
CA LEU A 4 18.37 3.03 -17.33
C LEU A 4 18.27 3.53 -15.89
N ASN A 5 17.08 3.45 -15.30
CA ASN A 5 16.92 3.76 -13.89
C ASN A 5 17.44 2.58 -13.06
N ARG A 6 18.53 2.83 -12.31
CA ARG A 6 19.06 1.90 -11.30
C ARG A 6 18.77 2.49 -9.93
N LEU A 7 18.22 1.66 -9.04
CA LEU A 7 17.89 2.01 -7.67
C LEU A 7 18.50 0.97 -6.73
N GLN A 8 19.13 1.40 -5.65
CA GLN A 8 19.61 0.49 -4.61
C GLN A 8 18.50 0.28 -3.58
N VAL A 9 18.30 -0.96 -3.14
CA VAL A 9 17.32 -1.30 -2.11
C VAL A 9 17.82 -0.80 -0.76
N GLU A 10 17.08 0.12 -0.15
CA GLU A 10 17.35 0.62 1.20
C GLU A 10 16.84 -0.35 2.28
N ALA A 11 17.34 -0.21 3.51
CA ALA A 11 17.01 -1.10 4.63
C ALA A 11 15.50 -1.13 4.95
N GLU A 12 14.78 -0.03 4.71
CA GLU A 12 13.33 0.05 4.93
C GLU A 12 12.51 -0.87 4.00
N TYR A 13 13.09 -1.33 2.88
CA TYR A 13 12.45 -2.22 1.92
C TYR A 13 12.90 -3.67 2.08
N GLU A 14 13.78 -3.99 3.03
CA GLU A 14 14.25 -5.34 3.26
C GLU A 14 13.09 -6.29 3.61
N GLY A 15 13.08 -7.47 3.00
CA GLY A 15 12.03 -8.46 3.17
C GLY A 15 10.72 -8.13 2.44
N GLN A 16 10.58 -6.93 1.84
CA GLN A 16 9.41 -6.58 1.03
C GLN A 16 9.39 -7.38 -0.28
N ARG A 17 8.22 -7.86 -0.70
CA ARG A 17 8.07 -8.44 -2.05
C ARG A 17 8.28 -7.38 -3.12
N ILE A 18 8.97 -7.74 -4.20
CA ILE A 18 9.29 -6.82 -5.29
C ILE A 18 8.02 -6.30 -5.99
N ASP A 19 6.96 -7.10 -6.13
CA ASP A 19 5.72 -6.62 -6.73
C ASP A 19 5.06 -5.51 -5.89
N ASN A 20 5.05 -5.67 -4.56
CA ASN A 20 4.58 -4.64 -3.63
C ASN A 20 5.46 -3.38 -3.69
N PHE A 21 6.79 -3.54 -3.76
CA PHE A 21 7.71 -2.43 -3.94
C PHE A 21 7.38 -1.64 -5.23
N LEU A 22 7.25 -2.34 -6.36
CA LEU A 22 6.95 -1.73 -7.66
C LEU A 22 5.58 -1.05 -7.71
N LEU A 23 4.57 -1.61 -7.06
CA LEU A 23 3.24 -1.01 -6.96
C LEU A 23 3.25 0.31 -6.17
N ARG A 24 4.10 0.41 -5.14
CA ARG A 24 4.32 1.67 -4.40
C ARG A 24 5.14 2.67 -5.21
N HIS A 25 6.24 2.19 -5.82
CA HIS A 25 7.16 3.02 -6.60
C HIS A 25 6.49 3.61 -7.86
N PHE A 26 5.70 2.81 -8.57
CA PHE A 26 4.95 3.22 -9.77
C PHE A 26 3.47 3.48 -9.46
N LYS A 27 3.20 4.34 -8.48
CA LYS A 27 1.84 4.62 -7.99
C LYS A 27 0.89 5.03 -9.14
N GLY A 28 -0.23 4.33 -9.30
CA GLY A 28 -1.21 4.62 -10.37
C GLY A 28 -0.94 3.89 -11.68
N VAL A 29 0.17 3.16 -11.81
CA VAL A 29 0.38 2.25 -12.94
C VAL A 29 -0.46 0.99 -12.74
N PRO A 30 -1.23 0.52 -13.76
CA PRO A 30 -2.07 -0.66 -13.62
C PRO A 30 -1.27 -1.89 -13.17
N LYS A 31 -1.81 -2.66 -12.22
CA LYS A 31 -1.19 -3.89 -11.72
C LYS A 31 -0.80 -4.84 -12.85
N THR A 32 -1.65 -5.01 -13.86
CA THR A 32 -1.36 -5.83 -15.05
C THR A 32 -0.09 -5.40 -15.79
N ARG A 33 0.21 -4.09 -15.84
CA ARG A 33 1.45 -3.58 -16.42
C ARG A 33 2.66 -3.88 -15.56
N ILE A 34 2.57 -3.75 -14.23
CA ILE A 34 3.63 -4.15 -13.29
C ILE A 34 4.01 -5.62 -13.47
N TYR A 35 3.01 -6.50 -13.46
CA TYR A 35 3.25 -7.94 -13.63
C TYR A 35 3.77 -8.28 -15.03
N ARG A 36 3.36 -7.52 -16.07
CA ARG A 36 3.95 -7.66 -17.40
C ARG A 36 5.45 -7.34 -17.40
N MET A 37 5.87 -6.22 -16.79
CA MET A 37 7.28 -5.81 -16.72
C MET A 37 8.17 -6.84 -15.99
N LEU A 38 7.65 -7.45 -14.93
CA LEU A 38 8.32 -8.56 -14.25
C LEU A 38 8.44 -9.78 -15.18
N ARG A 39 7.34 -10.18 -15.83
CA ARG A 39 7.29 -11.35 -16.72
C ARG A 39 8.17 -11.21 -17.98
N THR A 40 8.23 -10.02 -18.57
CA THR A 40 9.08 -9.72 -19.75
C THR A 40 10.56 -9.53 -19.38
N GLY A 41 10.88 -9.39 -18.09
CA GLY A 41 12.24 -9.18 -17.60
C GLY A 41 12.75 -7.75 -17.82
N GLU A 42 11.83 -6.79 -17.94
CA GLU A 42 12.13 -5.36 -17.95
C GLU A 42 12.61 -4.88 -16.57
N VAL A 43 12.11 -5.51 -15.50
CA VAL A 43 12.62 -5.34 -14.14
C VAL A 43 13.62 -6.45 -13.82
N ARG A 44 14.76 -6.08 -13.22
CA ARG A 44 15.80 -7.02 -12.78
C ARG A 44 16.35 -6.68 -11.40
N VAL A 45 16.74 -7.71 -10.65
CA VAL A 45 17.46 -7.60 -9.38
C VAL A 45 18.86 -8.13 -9.59
N ASP A 46 19.88 -7.32 -9.33
CA ASP A 46 21.30 -7.66 -9.54
C ASP A 46 21.59 -8.25 -10.94
N GLY A 47 20.86 -7.76 -11.95
CA GLY A 47 20.97 -8.21 -13.34
C GLY A 47 20.21 -9.50 -13.69
N ALA A 48 19.63 -10.20 -12.72
CA ALA A 48 18.82 -11.41 -12.91
C ALA A 48 17.33 -11.10 -13.12
N ARG A 49 16.63 -12.00 -13.83
CA ARG A 49 15.15 -12.00 -13.88
C ARG A 49 14.59 -12.31 -12.49
N THR A 50 13.46 -11.73 -12.18
CA THR A 50 12.84 -11.80 -10.85
C THR A 50 11.36 -12.19 -10.96
N ARG A 51 10.84 -12.85 -9.93
CA ARG A 51 9.43 -13.24 -9.82
C ARG A 51 8.69 -12.26 -8.90
N PRO A 52 7.38 -12.04 -9.07
CA PRO A 52 6.62 -11.08 -8.25
C PRO A 52 6.78 -11.29 -6.73
N GLU A 53 6.90 -12.53 -6.28
CA GLU A 53 6.96 -12.91 -4.86
C GLU A 53 8.36 -12.80 -4.26
N GLN A 54 9.40 -12.51 -5.07
CA GLN A 54 10.77 -12.38 -4.58
C GLN A 54 10.85 -11.26 -3.54
N ARG A 55 11.40 -11.58 -2.37
CA ARG A 55 11.68 -10.59 -1.32
C ARG A 55 13.01 -9.89 -1.62
N LEU A 56 13.02 -8.59 -1.40
CA LEU A 56 14.19 -7.73 -1.57
C LEU A 56 15.13 -7.87 -0.38
N LEU A 57 16.43 -7.75 -0.64
CA LEU A 57 17.46 -7.62 0.38
C LEU A 57 18.08 -6.22 0.28
N ALA A 58 18.42 -5.63 1.43
CA ALA A 58 19.10 -4.35 1.47
C ALA A 58 20.42 -4.41 0.69
N GLY A 59 20.73 -3.35 -0.04
CA GLY A 59 21.94 -3.23 -0.85
C GLY A 59 21.85 -3.79 -2.28
N GLN A 60 20.79 -4.54 -2.62
CA GLN A 60 20.56 -5.05 -3.99
C GLN A 60 20.30 -3.92 -4.98
N TRP A 61 20.65 -4.15 -6.25
CA TRP A 61 20.39 -3.20 -7.33
C TRP A 61 19.18 -3.60 -8.18
N LEU A 62 18.18 -2.71 -8.20
CA LEU A 62 17.02 -2.81 -9.07
C LEU A 62 17.27 -2.06 -10.37
N ARG A 63 17.09 -2.73 -11.50
CA ARG A 63 16.96 -2.10 -12.82
C ARG A 63 15.49 -1.98 -13.15
N LEU A 64 15.02 -0.76 -13.38
CA LEU A 64 13.63 -0.44 -13.67
C LEU A 64 13.47 0.15 -15.08
N PRO A 65 12.41 -0.19 -15.82
CA PRO A 65 12.12 0.46 -17.10
C PRO A 65 11.61 1.90 -16.88
N PRO A 66 11.73 2.78 -17.88
CA PRO A 66 11.11 4.10 -17.83
C PRO A 66 9.59 3.95 -17.90
N VAL A 67 8.91 4.26 -16.79
CA VAL A 67 7.45 4.19 -16.69
C VAL A 67 6.93 5.59 -16.38
N ARG A 68 6.07 6.13 -17.25
CA ARG A 68 5.29 7.33 -16.91
C ARG A 68 4.30 6.97 -15.81
N VAL A 69 4.46 7.63 -14.68
CA VAL A 69 3.56 7.54 -13.53
C VAL A 69 2.54 8.67 -13.69
N PRO A 70 1.23 8.41 -13.56
CA PRO A 70 0.22 9.48 -13.58
C PRO A 70 0.52 10.49 -12.47
N GLU A 71 0.30 11.77 -12.73
CA GLU A 71 0.27 12.76 -11.65
C GLU A 71 -0.81 12.38 -10.64
N PRO A 72 -0.57 12.55 -9.33
CA PRO A 72 -1.59 12.27 -8.33
C PRO A 72 -2.82 13.13 -8.63
N GLN A 73 -3.92 12.51 -9.06
CA GLN A 73 -5.20 13.19 -9.06
C GLN A 73 -5.52 13.54 -7.60
N GLN A 74 -5.63 14.84 -7.31
CA GLN A 74 -6.26 15.34 -6.10
C GLN A 74 -7.72 14.95 -6.16
N VAL A 75 -8.04 13.72 -5.75
CA VAL A 75 -9.42 13.32 -5.50
C VAL A 75 -9.85 14.08 -4.25
N ASP A 76 -10.96 14.84 -4.34
CA ASP A 76 -11.45 15.77 -3.32
C ASP A 76 -11.17 15.28 -1.90
N SER A 77 -10.10 15.84 -1.33
CA SER A 77 -9.56 15.44 -0.04
C SER A 77 -10.54 15.75 1.09
N GLU A 78 -11.41 16.73 0.89
CA GLU A 78 -12.37 17.22 1.89
C GLU A 78 -13.54 16.25 2.09
N GLU A 79 -14.18 15.77 1.02
CA GLU A 79 -15.30 14.81 1.13
C GLU A 79 -14.84 13.47 1.72
N ARG A 80 -13.65 13.01 1.32
CA ARG A 80 -13.04 11.80 1.89
C ARG A 80 -12.69 11.98 3.36
N MET A 81 -12.20 13.15 3.75
CA MET A 81 -11.90 13.47 5.15
C MET A 81 -13.18 13.46 5.99
N GLY A 82 -14.24 14.13 5.53
CA GLY A 82 -15.53 14.16 6.23
C GLY A 82 -16.11 12.76 6.45
N SER A 83 -16.09 11.93 5.41
CA SER A 83 -16.55 10.53 5.49
C SER A 83 -15.68 9.68 6.43
N ALA A 84 -14.37 9.90 6.45
CA ALA A 84 -13.43 9.21 7.33
C ALA A 84 -13.67 9.54 8.81
N VAL A 85 -13.85 10.82 9.15
CA VAL A 85 -14.11 11.28 10.52
C VAL A 85 -15.39 10.66 11.06
N VAL A 86 -16.49 10.74 10.31
CA VAL A 86 -17.78 10.16 10.71
C VAL A 86 -17.68 8.65 10.94
N LEU A 87 -16.90 7.95 10.11
CA LEU A 87 -16.67 6.51 10.29
C LEU A 87 -15.91 6.25 11.59
N VAL A 88 -14.78 6.92 11.80
CA VAL A 88 -13.89 6.72 12.97
C VAL A 88 -14.60 7.04 14.29
N GLU A 89 -15.47 8.04 14.32
CA GLU A 89 -16.28 8.40 15.49
C GLU A 89 -17.28 7.30 15.88
N ARG A 90 -17.79 6.54 14.89
CA ARG A 90 -18.78 5.46 15.11
C ARG A 90 -18.14 4.12 15.49
N ILE A 91 -16.81 4.03 15.39
CA ILE A 91 -16.09 2.79 15.66
C ILE A 91 -15.71 2.75 17.14
N GLU A 92 -16.19 1.71 17.82
CA GLU A 92 -15.85 1.44 19.21
C GLU A 92 -14.37 1.02 19.32
N ARG A 93 -13.64 1.67 20.23
CA ARG A 93 -12.25 1.35 20.56
C ARG A 93 -12.26 0.43 21.77
N VAL A 94 -11.86 -0.81 21.56
CA VAL A 94 -11.80 -1.83 22.62
C VAL A 94 -10.50 -1.70 23.42
N TYR A 95 -9.43 -1.23 22.77
CA TYR A 95 -8.13 -1.00 23.39
C TYR A 95 -7.33 0.08 22.66
N GLU A 96 -6.70 0.99 23.41
CA GLU A 96 -5.83 2.03 22.88
C GLU A 96 -4.70 2.34 23.87
N ALA A 97 -3.58 1.65 23.74
CA ALA A 97 -2.37 1.88 24.55
C ALA A 97 -1.14 1.20 23.92
N ASN A 98 0.06 1.59 24.35
CA ASN A 98 1.32 0.94 23.97
C ASN A 98 1.56 0.85 22.44
N GLY A 99 1.11 1.84 21.67
CA GLY A 99 1.24 1.84 20.21
C GLY A 99 0.33 0.86 19.49
N LEU A 100 -0.67 0.29 20.18
CA LEU A 100 -1.66 -0.61 19.60
C LEU A 100 -3.07 0.00 19.72
N LEU A 101 -3.85 -0.20 18.67
CA LEU A 101 -5.25 0.17 18.58
C LEU A 101 -6.06 -1.08 18.19
N ALA A 102 -6.99 -1.49 19.04
CA ALA A 102 -7.97 -2.53 18.75
C ALA A 102 -9.37 -1.91 18.73
N VAL A 103 -10.14 -2.23 17.69
CA VAL A 103 -11.44 -1.66 17.43
C VAL A 103 -12.44 -2.75 17.11
N ASN A 104 -13.69 -2.54 17.51
CA ASN A 104 -14.79 -3.45 17.18
C ASN A 104 -15.33 -3.09 15.79
N LYS A 105 -14.97 -3.88 14.78
CA LYS A 105 -15.36 -3.61 13.39
C LYS A 105 -16.79 -4.11 13.14
N PRO A 106 -17.72 -3.27 12.64
CA PRO A 106 -19.04 -3.73 12.25
C PRO A 106 -19.00 -4.60 10.98
N VAL A 107 -20.06 -5.39 10.80
CA VAL A 107 -20.31 -6.12 9.55
C VAL A 107 -20.52 -5.15 8.39
N GLY A 108 -20.13 -5.54 7.17
CA GLY A 108 -20.26 -4.73 5.95
C GLY A 108 -19.13 -3.72 5.75
N LEU A 109 -18.29 -3.49 6.75
CA LEU A 109 -17.15 -2.56 6.65
C LEU A 109 -15.85 -3.30 6.28
N ALA A 110 -15.17 -2.82 5.25
CA ALA A 110 -13.87 -3.35 4.84
C ALA A 110 -12.75 -2.82 5.74
N VAL A 111 -11.78 -3.69 6.07
CA VAL A 111 -10.60 -3.30 6.86
C VAL A 111 -9.68 -2.34 6.11
N HIS A 112 -9.44 -2.60 4.82
CA HIS A 112 -8.60 -1.78 3.96
C HIS A 112 -9.20 -1.62 2.56
N GLY A 113 -8.75 -0.59 1.85
CA GLY A 113 -9.14 -0.34 0.46
C GLY A 113 -8.72 -1.46 -0.49
N GLY A 114 -9.55 -1.78 -1.47
CA GLY A 114 -9.37 -2.90 -2.40
C GLY A 114 -10.04 -2.65 -3.75
N SER A 115 -10.32 -3.71 -4.52
CA SER A 115 -11.02 -3.58 -5.81
C SER A 115 -12.41 -2.96 -5.62
N GLY A 116 -12.55 -1.67 -5.94
CA GLY A 116 -13.82 -0.93 -5.85
C GLY A 116 -14.10 -0.26 -4.49
N ILE A 117 -13.22 -0.39 -3.51
CA ILE A 117 -13.36 0.26 -2.19
C ILE A 117 -12.17 1.19 -1.97
N SER A 118 -12.44 2.49 -1.92
CA SER A 118 -11.41 3.52 -1.72
C SER A 118 -11.18 3.87 -0.26
N LEU A 119 -12.14 3.61 0.63
CA LEU A 119 -12.09 3.95 2.06
C LEU A 119 -12.47 2.73 2.90
N GLY A 120 -11.47 2.06 3.46
CA GLY A 120 -11.63 1.07 4.53
C GLY A 120 -11.34 1.68 5.89
N LEU A 121 -11.43 0.85 6.93
CA LEU A 121 -11.20 1.26 8.31
C LEU A 121 -9.82 1.89 8.49
N VAL A 122 -8.74 1.23 8.04
CA VAL A 122 -7.38 1.74 8.20
C VAL A 122 -7.17 3.06 7.46
N GLU A 123 -7.74 3.23 6.26
CA GLU A 123 -7.63 4.49 5.51
C GLU A 123 -8.36 5.63 6.23
N ALA A 124 -9.51 5.34 6.84
CA ALA A 124 -10.24 6.34 7.62
C ALA A 124 -9.45 6.80 8.86
N PHE A 125 -8.90 5.85 9.63
CA PHE A 125 -8.04 6.18 10.77
C PHE A 125 -6.77 6.95 10.36
N ARG A 126 -6.13 6.57 9.25
CA ARG A 126 -4.97 7.30 8.69
C ARG A 126 -5.35 8.71 8.23
N ALA A 127 -6.54 8.91 7.66
CA ALA A 127 -7.00 10.21 7.22
C ALA A 127 -7.21 11.18 8.39
N CYS A 128 -7.73 10.70 9.53
CA CYS A 128 -7.94 11.54 10.71
C CYS A 128 -6.65 12.06 11.37
N GLY A 129 -5.48 11.48 11.06
CA GLY A 129 -4.17 11.98 11.50
C GLY A 129 -3.85 11.85 13.00
N GLN A 130 -4.79 11.39 13.83
CA GLN A 130 -4.62 11.32 15.30
C GLN A 130 -3.60 10.25 15.74
N TRP A 131 -3.34 9.23 14.93
CA TRP A 131 -2.48 8.07 15.27
C TRP A 131 -1.16 8.05 14.47
N GLY A 132 -0.78 9.19 13.89
CA GLY A 132 0.39 9.29 13.03
C GLY A 132 0.13 8.77 11.61
N SER A 133 1.04 9.11 10.69
CA SER A 133 0.93 8.76 9.27
C SER A 133 1.17 7.28 8.96
N SER A 134 1.63 6.49 9.93
CA SER A 134 2.00 5.08 9.78
C SER A 134 1.21 4.16 10.72
N LEU A 135 -0.11 4.19 10.66
CA LEU A 135 -0.93 3.10 11.20
C LEU A 135 -0.77 1.87 10.32
N ASP A 136 -0.24 0.77 10.86
CA ASP A 136 -0.08 -0.49 10.14
C ASP A 136 -1.07 -1.54 10.62
N LEU A 137 -1.58 -2.33 9.66
CA LEU A 137 -2.51 -3.41 9.96
C LEU A 137 -1.76 -4.64 10.47
N VAL A 138 -2.11 -5.10 11.67
CA VAL A 138 -1.61 -6.36 12.24
C VAL A 138 -2.31 -7.57 11.62
N HIS A 139 -3.62 -7.47 11.40
CA HIS A 139 -4.43 -8.50 10.72
C HIS A 139 -5.62 -7.85 10.01
N ARG A 140 -6.46 -8.69 9.36
CA ARG A 140 -7.71 -8.26 8.74
C ARG A 140 -8.84 -9.24 9.04
N LEU A 141 -10.05 -8.70 9.14
CA LEU A 141 -11.30 -9.44 9.06
C LEU A 141 -11.92 -9.23 7.69
N ASP A 142 -12.69 -10.21 7.22
CA ASP A 142 -13.48 -10.08 6.01
C ASP A 142 -14.57 -9.02 6.19
N ARG A 143 -15.06 -8.48 5.08
CA ARG A 143 -16.06 -7.41 5.09
C ARG A 143 -17.33 -7.84 5.84
N GLU A 144 -17.75 -9.09 5.64
CA GLU A 144 -18.96 -9.66 6.24
C GLU A 144 -18.72 -10.22 7.66
N THR A 145 -17.49 -10.15 8.19
CA THR A 145 -17.15 -10.59 9.54
C THR A 145 -17.06 -9.39 10.47
N SER A 146 -17.65 -9.45 11.66
CA SER A 146 -17.56 -8.39 12.69
C SER A 146 -16.67 -8.80 13.86
N GLY A 147 -16.19 -7.81 14.61
CA GLY A 147 -15.38 -7.97 15.81
C GLY A 147 -14.11 -7.15 15.80
#